data_AF-A0A0P7YNT4-F1
#
_entry.id   AF-A0A0P7YNT4-F1
#
_cell.length_a   1.000
_cell.length_b   1.000
_cell.length_c   1.000
_cell.angle_alpha   90.00
_cell.angle_beta   90.00
_cell.angle_gamma   90.00
#
_symmetry.space_group_name_H-M   'P 1'
#
loop_
_entity.id
_entity.type
_entity.pdbx_description
1 polymer ?
#
loop_
_entity_poly.entity_id
_entity_poly.type
_entity_poly.pdbx_seq_one_letter_code
_entity_poly.pdbx_strand_id
1 'polypeptide(L)'
;MNTLAYAAAFASLSIAGTAQAQDAAKAFQCDLPYRDTMMAMGSLEVLSQTPVKPFPGLHGEGEMIEFAPGDTSVFGIKPEGLNLKVLPPHPLINVQRQYTIVFSAKFAMAPTNDEKIRQSVEWGLGGCTALETCYRAEKARPEGGGVLKYQRLPLAESSAEYEPKIECTFSFSEEEFEAIGN
;
A
#
# COMPACT_ATOMS: atom_id res chain seq x y z
N MET A 1 -29.76 -8.28 -25.10
CA MET A 1 -28.32 -8.65 -25.17
C MET A 1 -27.52 -7.35 -25.17
N ASN A 2 -27.02 -6.93 -24.01
CA ASN A 2 -26.19 -5.72 -23.84
C ASN A 2 -24.97 -6.09 -23.01
N THR A 3 -23.89 -6.51 -23.67
CA THR A 3 -22.62 -6.87 -23.04
C THR A 3 -21.47 -6.30 -23.86
N LEU A 4 -21.36 -4.98 -24.00
CA LEU A 4 -20.22 -4.36 -24.69
C LEU A 4 -19.77 -2.98 -24.15
N ALA A 5 -20.18 -2.57 -22.94
CA ALA A 5 -19.74 -1.28 -22.38
C ALA A 5 -18.64 -1.36 -21.30
N TYR A 6 -18.48 -2.50 -20.61
CA TYR A 6 -17.58 -2.60 -19.45
C TYR A 6 -16.13 -3.02 -19.77
N ALA A 7 -15.85 -3.48 -20.99
CA ALA A 7 -14.49 -3.87 -21.40
C ALA A 7 -13.65 -2.71 -21.97
N ALA A 8 -14.26 -1.54 -22.20
CA ALA A 8 -13.62 -0.43 -22.92
C ALA A 8 -12.82 0.53 -22.02
N ALA A 9 -12.90 0.43 -20.69
CA ALA A 9 -12.19 1.35 -19.79
C ALA A 9 -10.69 1.01 -19.59
N PHE A 10 -10.26 -0.22 -19.91
CA PHE A 10 -8.89 -0.68 -19.60
C PHE A 10 -8.08 -1.12 -20.83
N ALA A 11 -8.68 -1.15 -22.03
CA ALA A 11 -8.04 -1.71 -23.23
C ALA A 11 -7.07 -0.75 -23.96
N SER A 12 -7.00 0.54 -23.57
CA SER A 12 -6.14 1.53 -24.25
C SER A 12 -4.79 1.79 -23.57
N LEU A 13 -4.43 1.04 -22.51
CA LEU A 13 -3.20 1.31 -21.76
C LEU A 13 -1.93 0.69 -22.36
N SER A 14 -1.99 -0.04 -23.48
CA SER A 14 -0.92 -0.90 -24.01
C SER A 14 0.41 -0.25 -24.47
N ILE A 15 0.68 1.01 -24.10
CA ILE A 15 2.04 1.61 -24.09
C ILE A 15 2.63 1.49 -22.64
N ALA A 16 2.25 0.42 -21.94
CA ALA A 16 1.89 0.42 -20.52
C ALA A 16 2.99 0.14 -19.51
N GLY A 17 4.07 -0.58 -19.89
CA GLY A 17 4.86 -1.32 -18.91
C GLY A 17 5.60 -0.47 -17.89
N THR A 18 6.20 0.65 -18.30
CA THR A 18 7.04 1.47 -17.42
C THR A 18 6.26 2.49 -16.61
N ALA A 19 5.22 3.11 -17.19
CA ALA A 19 4.38 4.08 -16.49
C ALA A 19 3.55 3.41 -15.38
N GLN A 20 2.99 2.22 -15.66
CA GLN A 20 2.22 1.46 -14.68
C GLN A 20 3.06 1.01 -13.49
N ALA A 21 4.29 0.51 -13.73
CA ALA A 21 5.21 0.12 -12.67
C ALA A 21 5.66 1.31 -11.81
N GLN A 22 5.82 2.49 -12.40
CA GLN A 22 6.15 3.72 -11.68
C GLN A 22 5.00 4.22 -10.83
N ASP A 23 3.77 4.19 -11.34
CA ASP A 23 2.60 4.63 -10.59
C ASP A 23 2.27 3.65 -9.45
N ALA A 24 2.42 2.33 -9.69
CA ALA A 24 2.33 1.32 -8.64
C ALA A 24 3.41 1.54 -7.57
N ALA A 25 4.65 1.83 -7.96
CA ALA A 25 5.71 2.15 -7.00
C ALA A 25 5.32 3.34 -6.10
N LYS A 26 4.81 4.43 -6.69
CA LYS A 26 4.37 5.62 -5.93
C LYS A 26 3.20 5.33 -4.98
N ALA A 27 2.29 4.43 -5.35
CA ALA A 27 1.20 3.98 -4.48
C ALA A 27 1.75 3.37 -3.17
N PHE A 28 2.73 2.46 -3.28
CA PHE A 28 3.39 1.85 -2.10
C PHE A 28 4.30 2.81 -1.34
N GLN A 29 4.74 3.91 -1.96
CA GLN A 29 5.53 4.97 -1.32
C GLN A 29 4.67 6.02 -0.60
N CYS A 30 3.34 5.91 -0.64
CA CYS A 30 2.40 6.98 -0.24
C CYS A 30 2.65 8.32 -0.95
N ASP A 31 3.08 8.28 -2.21
CA ASP A 31 3.36 9.49 -2.98
C ASP A 31 2.17 9.93 -3.84
N LEU A 32 1.05 9.20 -3.74
CA LEU A 32 -0.19 9.47 -4.42
C LEU A 32 -1.33 9.68 -3.42
N PRO A 33 -2.33 10.53 -3.75
CA PRO A 33 -3.62 10.52 -3.07
C PRO A 33 -4.31 9.15 -3.16
N TYR A 34 -5.26 8.89 -2.27
CA TYR A 34 -5.94 7.58 -2.19
C TYR A 34 -6.55 7.12 -3.52
N ARG A 35 -7.25 8.00 -4.23
CA ARG A 35 -7.89 7.66 -5.51
C ARG A 35 -6.87 7.20 -6.56
N ASP A 36 -5.77 7.94 -6.69
CA ASP A 36 -4.71 7.64 -7.64
C ASP A 36 -3.93 6.39 -7.24
N THR A 37 -3.78 6.16 -5.93
CA THR A 37 -3.24 4.92 -5.36
C THR A 37 -4.08 3.72 -5.83
N MET A 38 -5.41 3.77 -5.67
CA MET A 38 -6.29 2.68 -6.13
C MET A 38 -6.22 2.46 -7.65
N MET A 39 -6.16 3.53 -8.44
CA MET A 39 -6.01 3.42 -9.91
C MET A 39 -4.68 2.78 -10.30
N ALA A 40 -3.57 3.20 -9.67
CA ALA A 40 -2.25 2.63 -9.89
C ALA A 40 -2.23 1.13 -9.53
N MET A 41 -2.84 0.77 -8.41
CA MET A 41 -2.95 -0.63 -7.95
C MET A 41 -3.80 -1.49 -8.87
N GLY A 42 -4.84 -0.94 -9.49
CA GLY A 42 -5.67 -1.63 -10.48
C GLY A 42 -4.92 -2.04 -11.75
N SER A 43 -3.70 -1.55 -11.97
CA SER A 43 -2.84 -1.97 -13.09
C SER A 43 -1.97 -3.20 -12.79
N LEU A 44 -1.89 -3.63 -11.53
CA LEU A 44 -1.07 -4.78 -11.13
C LEU A 44 -1.82 -6.09 -11.33
N GLU A 45 -1.06 -7.14 -11.67
CA GLU A 45 -1.58 -8.51 -11.71
C GLU A 45 -1.95 -8.97 -10.29
N VAL A 46 -3.19 -9.43 -10.12
CA VAL A 46 -3.69 -9.99 -8.85
C VAL A 46 -3.30 -11.47 -8.77
N LEU A 47 -2.53 -11.84 -7.75
CA LEU A 47 -2.15 -13.23 -7.45
C LEU A 47 -3.22 -13.94 -6.63
N SER A 48 -3.74 -13.29 -5.60
CA SER A 48 -4.74 -13.85 -4.70
C SER A 48 -5.60 -12.74 -4.11
N GLN A 49 -6.81 -13.11 -3.70
CA GLN A 49 -7.72 -12.20 -3.02
C GLN A 49 -8.60 -12.96 -2.03
N THR A 50 -8.73 -12.42 -0.82
CA THR A 50 -9.60 -12.96 0.23
C THR A 50 -10.45 -11.83 0.81
N PRO A 51 -11.79 -11.98 0.92
CA PRO A 51 -12.60 -13.00 0.26
C PRO A 51 -12.57 -12.80 -1.28
N VAL A 52 -12.79 -13.86 -2.05
CA VAL A 52 -12.79 -13.82 -3.52
C VAL A 52 -14.01 -13.02 -4.02
N LYS A 53 -13.90 -11.69 -4.08
CA LYS A 53 -14.90 -10.79 -4.66
C LYS A 53 -14.25 -9.86 -5.68
N PRO A 54 -14.70 -9.81 -6.95
CA PRO A 54 -14.14 -8.89 -7.93
C PRO A 54 -14.47 -7.46 -7.49
N PHE A 55 -13.47 -6.61 -7.25
CA PHE A 55 -13.67 -5.26 -6.72
C PHE A 55 -14.59 -4.42 -7.62
N PRO A 56 -15.77 -4.01 -7.09
CA PRO A 56 -15.97 -2.60 -6.75
C PRO A 56 -16.52 -2.43 -5.33
N GLY A 57 -15.94 -1.47 -4.60
CA GLY A 57 -16.25 -1.11 -3.21
C GLY A 57 -15.68 -2.09 -2.19
N LEU A 58 -14.76 -1.63 -1.33
CA LEU A 58 -14.15 -2.44 -0.28
C LEU A 58 -15.26 -2.94 0.66
N HIS A 59 -15.62 -4.22 0.58
CA HIS A 59 -16.81 -4.76 1.25
C HIS A 59 -16.41 -5.94 2.14
N GLY A 60 -15.62 -5.64 3.16
CA GLY A 60 -15.33 -6.58 4.23
C GLY A 60 -14.23 -6.11 5.18
N GLU A 61 -14.31 -6.58 6.41
CA GLU A 61 -13.21 -6.55 7.36
C GLU A 61 -12.23 -7.68 7.00
N GLY A 62 -10.92 -7.42 7.04
CA GLY A 62 -9.91 -8.46 6.81
C GLY A 62 -9.74 -8.85 5.34
N GLU A 63 -10.23 -8.03 4.40
CA GLU A 63 -9.96 -8.26 2.97
C GLU A 63 -8.48 -8.06 2.68
N MET A 64 -7.89 -8.95 1.89
CA MET A 64 -6.51 -8.87 1.42
C MET A 64 -6.46 -9.18 -0.07
N ILE A 65 -5.72 -8.37 -0.81
CA ILE A 65 -5.38 -8.62 -2.21
C ILE A 65 -3.86 -8.72 -2.29
N GLU A 66 -3.34 -9.81 -2.87
CA GLU A 66 -1.92 -9.97 -3.16
C GLU A 66 -1.68 -9.69 -4.64
N PHE A 67 -0.65 -8.91 -4.94
CA PHE A 67 -0.28 -8.51 -6.29
C PHE A 67 1.08 -9.08 -6.66
N ALA A 68 1.27 -9.39 -7.95
CA ALA A 68 2.57 -9.76 -8.47
C ALA A 68 3.48 -8.51 -8.47
N PRO A 69 4.72 -8.60 -7.94
CA PRO A 69 5.63 -7.46 -7.94
C PRO A 69 5.99 -6.95 -9.35
N GLY A 70 6.05 -7.83 -10.35
CA GLY A 70 6.41 -7.49 -11.73
C GLY A 70 7.74 -6.72 -11.81
N ASP A 71 7.70 -5.56 -12.47
CA ASP A 71 8.80 -4.59 -12.59
C ASP A 71 8.70 -3.44 -11.56
N THR A 72 7.76 -3.52 -10.62
CA THR A 72 7.55 -2.48 -9.60
C THR A 72 8.79 -2.36 -8.72
N SER A 73 9.26 -1.12 -8.52
CA SER A 73 10.45 -0.83 -7.72
C SER A 73 10.14 0.27 -6.70
N VAL A 74 9.92 -0.14 -5.46
CA VAL A 74 9.58 0.76 -4.35
C VAL A 74 10.89 1.28 -3.75
N PHE A 75 11.10 2.59 -3.80
CA PHE A 75 12.36 3.24 -3.42
C PHE A 75 13.59 2.68 -4.15
N GLY A 76 13.42 2.24 -5.40
CA GLY A 76 14.51 1.66 -6.19
C GLY A 76 14.87 0.23 -5.75
N ILE A 77 13.99 -0.45 -5.03
CA ILE A 77 14.15 -1.83 -4.55
C ILE A 77 12.98 -2.67 -5.07
N LYS A 78 13.29 -3.84 -5.62
CA LYS A 78 12.27 -4.80 -6.03
C LYS A 78 11.67 -5.47 -4.77
N PRO A 79 10.36 -5.36 -4.53
CA PRO A 79 9.70 -6.08 -3.45
C PRO A 79 9.54 -7.57 -3.78
N GLU A 80 9.53 -8.41 -2.75
CA GLU A 80 9.19 -9.84 -2.85
C GLU A 80 7.68 -10.07 -2.85
N GLY A 81 6.93 -9.14 -2.26
CA GLY A 81 5.47 -9.22 -2.21
C GLY A 81 4.83 -7.85 -2.08
N LEU A 82 3.67 -7.71 -2.72
CA LEU A 82 2.84 -6.51 -2.71
C LEU A 82 1.43 -6.91 -2.27
N ASN A 83 0.83 -6.17 -1.34
CA ASN A 83 -0.56 -6.43 -0.94
C ASN A 83 -1.33 -5.16 -0.60
N LEU A 84 -2.65 -5.25 -0.71
CA LEU A 84 -3.62 -4.35 -0.12
C LEU A 84 -4.34 -5.10 1.00
N LYS A 85 -4.59 -4.44 2.12
CA LYS A 85 -5.40 -4.97 3.22
C LYS A 85 -6.37 -3.93 3.74
N VAL A 86 -7.62 -4.35 3.99
CA VAL A 86 -8.61 -3.56 4.74
C VAL A 86 -8.63 -4.07 6.17
N LEU A 87 -8.26 -3.22 7.13
CA LEU A 87 -8.30 -3.57 8.54
C LEU A 87 -9.74 -3.47 9.07
N PRO A 88 -10.12 -4.31 10.04
CA PRO A 88 -11.38 -4.15 10.75
C PRO A 88 -11.51 -2.73 11.33
N PRO A 89 -12.72 -2.15 11.33
CA PRO A 89 -12.92 -0.81 11.85
C PRO A 89 -12.58 -0.74 13.33
N HIS A 90 -11.80 0.26 13.70
CA HIS A 90 -11.52 0.54 15.11
C HIS A 90 -12.54 1.55 15.64
N PRO A 91 -13.13 1.32 16.84
CA PRO A 91 -14.03 2.29 17.44
C PRO A 91 -13.24 3.53 17.87
N LEU A 92 -13.68 4.70 17.42
CA LEU A 92 -13.27 5.99 17.96
C LEU A 92 -14.16 6.37 19.16
N ILE A 93 -13.75 7.43 19.86
CA ILE A 93 -14.56 8.03 20.93
C ILE A 93 -15.92 8.45 20.32
N ASN A 94 -17.03 8.05 20.97
CA ASN A 94 -18.42 8.30 20.55
C ASN A 94 -18.98 7.42 19.41
N VAL A 95 -18.63 6.12 19.34
CA VAL A 95 -19.25 5.10 18.46
C VAL A 95 -18.92 5.26 16.96
N GLN A 96 -18.24 6.33 16.55
CA GLN A 96 -17.74 6.48 15.18
C GLN A 96 -16.71 5.38 14.86
N ARG A 97 -16.84 4.77 13.69
CA ARG A 97 -15.89 3.76 13.20
C ARG A 97 -14.85 4.40 12.29
N GLN A 98 -13.60 4.02 12.48
CA GLN A 98 -12.51 4.36 11.58
C GLN A 98 -12.10 3.13 10.78
N TYR A 99 -12.18 3.24 9.46
CA TYR A 99 -11.69 2.22 8.53
C TYR A 99 -10.26 2.54 8.13
N THR A 100 -9.43 1.51 7.97
CA THR A 100 -8.03 1.67 7.60
C THR A 100 -7.67 0.74 6.45
N ILE A 101 -7.11 1.31 5.39
CA ILE A 101 -6.61 0.60 4.22
C ILE A 101 -5.09 0.68 4.25
N VAL A 102 -4.43 -0.46 4.08
CA VAL A 102 -2.97 -0.59 4.12
C VAL A 102 -2.48 -1.20 2.82
N PHE A 103 -1.60 -0.49 2.12
CA PHE A 103 -0.84 -1.02 0.99
C PHE A 103 0.55 -1.39 1.51
N SER A 104 0.95 -2.66 1.39
CA SER A 104 2.25 -3.11 1.87
C SER A 104 3.17 -3.58 0.76
N ALA A 105 4.44 -3.22 0.86
CA ALA A 105 5.53 -3.81 0.11
C ALA A 105 6.48 -4.53 1.08
N LYS A 106 6.75 -5.82 0.82
CA LYS A 106 7.70 -6.65 1.56
C LYS A 106 8.97 -6.82 0.76
N PHE A 107 10.12 -6.86 1.43
CA PHE A 107 11.42 -6.95 0.78
C PHE A 107 12.24 -8.12 1.32
N ALA A 108 13.16 -8.61 0.49
CA ALA A 108 14.17 -9.55 0.91
C ALA A 108 14.98 -8.96 2.08
N MET A 109 15.34 -9.82 3.04
CA MET A 109 16.22 -9.48 4.14
C MET A 109 17.66 -9.24 3.62
N ALA A 110 17.94 -7.99 3.28
CA ALA A 110 19.27 -7.54 2.86
C ALA A 110 19.61 -6.20 3.53
N PRO A 111 20.79 -6.05 4.15
CA PRO A 111 21.21 -4.79 4.78
C PRO A 111 21.17 -3.60 3.81
N THR A 112 21.44 -3.85 2.53
CA THR A 112 21.38 -2.85 1.45
C THR A 112 19.97 -2.35 1.17
N ASN A 113 18.94 -3.19 1.32
CA ASN A 113 17.54 -2.78 1.15
C ASN A 113 17.11 -1.89 2.31
N ASP A 114 17.43 -2.32 3.53
CA ASP A 114 17.19 -1.56 4.75
C ASP A 114 17.85 -0.16 4.69
N GLU A 115 19.12 -0.08 4.31
CA GLU A 115 19.82 1.20 4.20
C GLU A 115 19.19 2.12 3.14
N LYS A 116 18.87 1.58 1.95
CA LYS A 116 18.20 2.35 0.89
C LYS A 116 16.85 2.92 1.33
N ILE A 117 16.02 2.14 2.03
CA ILE A 117 14.73 2.62 2.55
C ILE A 117 14.92 3.71 3.60
N ARG A 118 15.87 3.54 4.52
CA ARG A 118 16.14 4.54 5.56
C ARG A 118 16.66 5.86 5.00
N GLN A 119 17.27 5.84 3.80
CA GLN A 119 17.77 7.02 3.09
C GLN A 119 16.79 7.59 2.05
N SER A 120 15.66 6.93 1.78
CA SER A 120 14.80 7.28 0.65
C SER A 120 13.94 8.53 0.88
N VAL A 121 13.61 8.84 2.13
CA VAL A 121 12.75 9.96 2.53
C VAL A 121 13.16 10.53 3.88
N GLU A 122 12.61 11.69 4.22
CA GLU A 122 12.76 12.25 5.57
C GLU A 122 11.83 11.53 6.57
N TRP A 123 12.43 10.91 7.59
CA TRP A 123 11.73 10.20 8.67
C TRP A 123 11.59 11.11 9.92
N GLY A 124 10.49 10.96 10.67
CA GLY A 124 10.05 11.94 11.68
C GLY A 124 10.98 12.19 12.88
N LEU A 125 11.47 11.17 13.60
CA LEU A 125 12.26 11.36 14.84
C LEU A 125 13.52 10.46 14.86
N GLY A 126 14.69 11.07 15.06
CA GLY A 126 15.97 10.38 15.32
C GLY A 126 16.62 9.66 14.13
N GLY A 127 15.98 9.70 12.95
CA GLY A 127 16.34 8.84 11.84
C GLY A 127 15.87 7.41 12.10
N CYS A 128 15.64 6.66 11.04
CA CYS A 128 15.19 5.27 11.12
C CYS A 128 16.34 4.32 11.58
N THR A 129 17.25 4.82 12.42
CA THR A 129 18.55 4.26 12.78
C THR A 129 18.50 3.34 14.00
N ALA A 130 17.51 3.49 14.89
CA ALA A 130 17.38 2.70 16.12
C ALA A 130 15.96 2.12 16.37
N LEU A 131 14.94 2.58 15.65
CA LEU A 131 13.56 2.14 15.86
C LEU A 131 13.21 0.99 14.92
N GLU A 132 12.54 -0.03 15.44
CA GLU A 132 11.93 -1.12 14.67
C GLU A 132 10.80 -0.63 13.76
N THR A 133 10.31 0.58 13.98
CA THR A 133 9.28 1.23 13.16
C THR A 133 9.54 2.73 13.06
N CYS A 134 9.44 3.27 11.85
CA CYS A 134 9.55 4.71 11.62
C CYS A 134 8.48 5.20 10.65
N TYR A 135 8.14 6.49 10.76
CA TYR A 135 7.11 7.15 9.96
C TYR A 135 7.70 8.32 9.18
N ARG A 136 7.28 8.51 7.93
CA ARG A 136 7.69 9.67 7.14
C ARG A 136 7.29 10.94 7.89
N ALA A 137 8.19 11.93 7.92
CA ALA A 137 7.93 13.21 8.56
C ALA A 137 6.69 13.88 7.95
N GLU A 138 5.81 14.44 8.78
CA GLU A 138 4.53 15.01 8.32
C GLU A 138 4.72 16.09 7.26
N LYS A 139 5.73 16.96 7.43
CA LYS A 139 6.10 18.00 6.46
C LYS A 139 6.59 17.45 5.11
N ALA A 140 7.01 16.19 5.06
CA ALA A 140 7.47 15.51 3.84
C ALA A 140 6.36 14.66 3.20
N ARG A 141 5.16 14.61 3.80
CA ARG A 141 4.01 13.88 3.26
C ARG A 141 3.35 14.70 2.14
N PRO A 142 3.19 14.13 0.93
CA PRO A 142 2.41 14.77 -0.13
C PRO A 142 0.96 15.01 0.29
N GLU A 143 0.35 16.06 -0.26
CA GLU A 143 -1.05 16.37 0.00
C GLU A 143 -1.96 15.20 -0.40
N GLY A 144 -2.87 14.81 0.50
CA GLY A 144 -3.76 13.66 0.30
C GLY A 144 -3.07 12.29 0.36
N GLY A 145 -1.74 12.25 0.49
CA GLY A 145 -0.98 11.01 0.63
C GLY A 145 -1.18 10.33 1.99
N GLY A 146 -1.06 9.01 2.00
CA GLY A 146 -1.17 8.20 3.20
C GLY A 146 -0.03 8.43 4.20
N VAL A 147 -0.18 7.83 5.38
CA VAL A 147 0.90 7.70 6.36
C VAL A 147 1.84 6.60 5.89
N LEU A 148 3.07 7.00 5.52
CA LEU A 148 4.12 6.06 5.16
C LEU A 148 4.82 5.57 6.43
N LYS A 149 4.86 4.26 6.60
CA LYS A 149 5.49 3.57 7.72
C LYS A 149 6.48 2.54 7.19
N TYR A 150 7.65 2.51 7.78
CA TYR A 150 8.63 1.44 7.58
C TYR A 150 8.73 0.61 8.86
N GLN A 151 8.83 -0.70 8.72
CA GLN A 151 9.00 -1.64 9.82
C GLN A 151 10.11 -2.65 9.53
N ARG A 152 10.81 -3.03 10.60
CA ARG A 152 11.63 -4.24 10.66
C ARG A 152 10.89 -5.23 11.54
N LEU A 153 10.21 -6.20 10.92
CA LEU A 153 9.44 -7.20 11.66
C LEU A 153 10.38 -8.37 12.01
N PRO A 154 10.65 -8.66 13.30
CA PRO A 154 11.47 -9.80 13.66
C PRO A 154 10.84 -11.10 13.15
N LEU A 155 11.65 -12.00 12.58
CA LEU A 155 11.14 -13.30 12.12
C LEU A 155 10.84 -14.27 13.29
N ALA A 156 11.44 -14.01 14.46
CA ALA A 156 11.15 -14.66 15.74
C ALA A 156 11.50 -13.69 16.88
N GLU A 157 10.92 -13.90 18.07
CA GLU A 157 11.08 -13.00 19.24
C GLU A 157 12.54 -12.77 19.67
N SER A 158 13.48 -13.62 19.25
CA SER A 158 14.92 -13.53 19.57
C SER A 158 15.83 -13.48 18.34
N SER A 159 15.28 -13.26 17.14
CA SER A 159 16.08 -13.26 15.92
C SER A 159 16.70 -11.90 15.62
N ALA A 160 17.98 -11.90 15.22
CA ALA A 160 18.60 -10.75 14.58
C ALA A 160 18.11 -10.56 13.13
N GLU A 161 17.37 -11.53 12.59
CA GLU A 161 16.75 -11.52 11.28
C GLU A 161 15.38 -10.83 11.32
N TYR A 162 15.14 -9.95 10.35
CA TYR A 162 13.90 -9.20 10.23
C TYR A 162 13.43 -9.13 8.78
N GLU A 163 12.12 -9.09 8.57
CA GLU A 163 11.47 -8.77 7.29
C GLU A 163 11.29 -7.25 7.20
N PRO A 164 11.99 -6.55 6.27
CA PRO A 164 11.72 -5.15 6.00
C PRO A 164 10.36 -5.01 5.28
N LYS A 165 9.52 -4.13 5.81
CA LYS A 165 8.18 -3.87 5.28
C LYS A 165 7.92 -2.37 5.19
N ILE A 166 7.38 -1.92 4.07
CA ILE A 166 6.79 -0.60 3.92
C ILE A 166 5.27 -0.76 3.94
N GLU A 167 4.60 0.12 4.67
CA GLU A 167 3.15 0.24 4.72
C GLU A 167 2.75 1.67 4.37
N CYS A 168 1.88 1.80 3.38
CA CYS A 168 1.16 3.02 3.11
C CYS A 168 -0.26 2.92 3.63
N THR A 169 -0.60 3.78 4.60
CA THR A 169 -1.87 3.67 5.33
C THR A 169 -2.77 4.88 5.09
N PHE A 170 -4.03 4.61 4.75
CA PHE A 170 -5.09 5.61 4.68
C PHE A 170 -6.17 5.27 5.71
N SER A 171 -6.65 6.28 6.42
CA SER A 171 -7.71 6.13 7.41
C SER A 171 -8.90 7.01 7.02
N PHE A 172 -10.10 6.44 7.12
CA PHE A 172 -11.35 7.06 6.71
C PHE A 172 -12.36 6.94 7.84
N SER A 173 -13.22 7.94 7.98
CA SER A 173 -14.48 7.78 8.69
C SER A 173 -15.39 6.79 7.96
N GLU A 174 -16.42 6.30 8.65
CA GLU A 174 -17.45 5.42 8.06
C GLU A 174 -18.13 6.04 6.84
N GLU A 175 -18.53 7.32 6.90
CA GLU A 175 -19.12 8.05 5.76
C GLU A 175 -18.17 8.12 4.55
N GLU A 176 -16.90 8.46 4.77
CA GLU A 176 -15.91 8.53 3.70
C GLU A 176 -15.66 7.16 3.08
N PHE A 177 -15.62 6.11 3.90
CA PHE A 177 -15.42 4.75 3.45
C PHE A 177 -16.60 4.23 2.61
N GLU A 178 -17.83 4.52 3.03
CA GLU A 178 -19.03 4.21 2.24
C GLU A 178 -19.09 5.01 0.94
N ALA A 179 -18.64 6.26 0.94
CA ALA A 179 -18.56 7.09 -0.26
C ALA A 179 -17.52 6.59 -1.27
N ILE A 180 -16.49 5.87 -0.82
CA ILE A 180 -15.50 5.21 -1.69
C ILE A 180 -16.11 3.96 -2.36
N GLY A 181 -17.08 3.31 -1.72
CA GLY A 181 -17.67 2.07 -2.19
C GLY A 181 -18.81 2.20 -3.20
N ASN A 182 -19.37 3.42 -3.35
CA ASN A 182 -20.51 3.74 -4.23
C ASN A 182 -20.08 4.57 -5.44
#